data_AF-A0A955DF84-F1
#
_entry.id   AF-A0A955DF84-F1
#
_cell.length_a   1.000
_cell.length_b   1.000
_cell.length_c   1.000
_cell.angle_alpha   90.00
_cell.angle_beta   90.00
_cell.angle_gamma   90.00
#
_symmetry.space_group_name_H-M   'P 1'
#
loop_
_entity.id
_entity.type
_entity.pdbx_description
1 polymer ?
#
loop_
_entity_poly.entity_id
_entity_poly.type
_entity_poly.pdbx_seq_one_letter_code
_entity_poly.pdbx_strand_id
1 'polypeptide(L)'
;YALYNVTFASVSYPAGILSDRIGRWRLLGSGWGLYAAVYVGFAVGPAWAVWVLMPVYGLYGAMSDGIGKALITDVVPSSRRGTALGVFSLATGCATLVGSLIAGVVWDHVGHGAPFLIGAAFAVIALAMIRWVR
;
A
#
# COMPACT_ATOMS: atom_id res chain seq x y z
N TYR A 1 -14.27 -1.60 5.64
CA TYR A 1 -14.38 -0.72 4.45
C TYR A 1 -14.67 0.74 4.79
N ALA A 2 -15.76 1.08 5.49
CA ALA A 2 -16.07 2.47 5.83
C ALA A 2 -14.94 3.17 6.61
N LEU A 3 -14.43 2.53 7.67
CA LEU A 3 -13.31 3.07 8.47
C LEU A 3 -12.03 3.32 7.66
N TYR A 4 -11.71 2.41 6.74
CA TYR A 4 -10.60 2.57 5.82
C TYR A 4 -10.81 3.81 4.95
N ASN A 5 -11.97 3.93 4.28
CA ASN A 5 -12.25 5.04 3.36
C ASN A 5 -12.29 6.39 4.06
N VAL A 6 -12.88 6.46 5.26
CA VAL A 6 -12.92 7.70 6.06
C VAL A 6 -11.50 8.14 6.40
N THR A 7 -10.68 7.23 6.93
CA THR A 7 -9.30 7.56 7.29
C THR A 7 -8.48 7.92 6.07
N PHE A 8 -8.61 7.14 4.99
CA PHE A 8 -7.95 7.38 3.71
C PHE A 8 -8.29 8.78 3.18
N ALA A 9 -9.57 9.13 3.09
CA ALA A 9 -10.02 10.41 2.55
C ALA A 9 -9.57 11.59 3.43
N SER A 10 -9.71 11.48 4.75
CA SER A 10 -9.32 12.53 5.69
C SER A 10 -7.80 12.75 5.73
N VAL A 11 -7.01 11.68 5.56
CA VAL A 11 -5.54 11.75 5.70
C VAL A 11 -4.81 11.94 4.37
N SER A 12 -5.44 11.66 3.23
CA SER A 12 -4.79 11.79 1.90
C SER A 12 -4.24 13.19 1.64
N TYR A 13 -5.01 14.23 1.97
CA TYR A 13 -4.55 15.63 1.80
C TYR A 13 -3.36 15.98 2.70
N PRO A 14 -3.40 15.81 4.04
CA PRO A 14 -2.26 16.12 4.88
C PRO A 14 -1.05 15.20 4.62
N ALA A 15 -1.28 13.93 4.25
CA ALA A 15 -0.20 13.03 3.86
C ALA A 15 0.52 13.52 2.59
N GLY A 16 -0.21 14.06 1.61
CA GLY A 16 0.37 14.70 0.43
C GLY A 16 1.32 15.85 0.80
N ILE A 17 0.83 16.80 1.61
CA ILE A 17 1.63 17.95 2.09
C ILE A 17 2.87 17.47 2.86
N LEU A 18 2.70 16.48 3.74
CA LEU A 18 3.80 15.91 4.50
C LEU A 18 4.83 15.27 3.55
N SER A 19 4.38 14.54 2.53
CA SER A 19 5.24 13.90 1.53
C SER A 19 6.12 14.90 0.79
N ASP A 20 5.57 16.07 0.47
CA ASP A 20 6.30 17.14 -0.21
C ASP A 20 7.37 17.76 0.70
N ARG A 21 7.10 17.83 2.02
CA ARG A 21 8.02 18.43 3.01
C ARG A 21 9.15 17.49 3.45
N ILE A 22 8.85 16.24 3.78
CA ILE A 22 9.86 15.29 4.29
C ILE A 22 10.51 14.44 3.19
N GLY A 23 9.93 14.47 1.99
CA GLY A 23 10.35 13.72 0.81
C GLY A 23 9.49 12.48 0.56
N ARG A 24 8.97 12.35 -0.67
CA ARG A 24 8.00 11.31 -1.06
C ARG A 24 8.45 9.89 -0.73
N TRP A 25 9.72 9.57 -1.01
CA TRP A 25 10.30 8.25 -0.73
C TRP A 25 10.33 7.88 0.77
N ARG A 26 10.53 8.85 1.68
CA ARG A 26 10.51 8.59 3.13
C ARG A 26 9.11 8.21 3.59
N LEU A 27 8.12 9.01 3.16
CA LEU A 27 6.74 8.78 3.57
C LEU A 27 6.19 7.48 2.95
N LEU A 28 6.49 7.22 1.67
CA LEU A 28 6.15 5.96 1.01
C LEU A 28 6.76 4.75 1.74
N GLY A 29 8.05 4.81 2.09
CA GLY A 29 8.72 3.75 2.85
C GLY A 29 8.08 3.51 4.23
N SER A 30 7.74 4.56 4.96
CA SER A 30 7.03 4.40 6.24
C SER A 30 5.63 3.79 6.06
N GLY A 31 4.95 4.09 4.94
CA GLY A 31 3.68 3.46 4.57
C GLY A 31 3.84 1.95 4.39
N TRP A 32 4.85 1.48 3.67
CA TRP A 32 5.13 0.06 3.50
C TRP A 32 5.44 -0.67 4.83
N GLY A 33 6.17 -0.01 5.74
CA GLY A 33 6.38 -0.53 7.09
C GLY A 33 5.07 -0.66 7.88
N LEU A 34 4.20 0.35 7.79
CA LEU A 34 2.88 0.35 8.42
C LEU A 34 1.99 -0.76 7.84
N TYR A 35 2.01 -0.95 6.53
CA TYR A 35 1.28 -2.02 5.85
C TYR A 35 1.69 -3.40 6.35
N ALA A 36 3.00 -3.65 6.45
CA ALA A 36 3.52 -4.93 6.96
C ALA A 36 3.02 -5.20 8.38
N ALA A 37 3.06 -4.20 9.27
CA ALA A 37 2.56 -4.33 10.63
C ALA A 37 1.05 -4.60 10.68
N VAL A 38 0.26 -3.90 9.86
CA VAL A 38 -1.19 -4.10 9.76
C VAL A 38 -1.52 -5.51 9.26
N TYR A 39 -0.81 -6.00 8.24
CA TYR A 39 -1.04 -7.32 7.67
C TYR A 39 -0.65 -8.44 8.63
N VAL A 40 0.45 -8.29 9.37
CA VAL A 40 0.74 -9.20 10.50
C VAL A 40 -0.39 -9.16 11.52
N GLY A 41 -0.89 -7.97 11.86
CA GLY A 41 -2.05 -7.80 12.74
C GLY A 41 -3.31 -8.53 12.26
N PHE A 42 -3.60 -8.52 10.95
CA PHE A 42 -4.72 -9.29 10.39
C PHE A 42 -4.49 -10.81 10.44
N ALA A 43 -3.24 -11.25 10.33
CA ALA A 43 -2.92 -12.67 10.34
C ALA A 43 -3.08 -13.32 11.73
N VAL A 44 -2.63 -12.62 12.79
CA VAL A 44 -2.55 -13.20 14.15
C VAL A 44 -3.46 -12.53 15.17
N GLY A 45 -4.05 -11.38 14.83
CA GLY A 45 -4.85 -10.59 15.74
C GLY A 45 -6.22 -11.20 16.03
N PRO A 46 -6.81 -10.89 17.20
CA PRO A 46 -8.17 -11.30 17.51
C PRO A 46 -9.17 -10.57 16.58
N ALA A 47 -10.38 -11.13 16.43
CA ALA A 47 -11.39 -10.59 15.51
C ALA A 47 -11.72 -9.10 15.74
N TRP A 48 -11.69 -8.62 16.98
CA TRP A 48 -11.94 -7.22 17.31
C TRP A 48 -10.83 -6.27 16.82
N ALA A 49 -9.60 -6.77 16.59
CA ALA A 49 -8.48 -5.97 16.13
C ALA A 49 -8.77 -5.31 14.77
N VAL A 50 -9.69 -5.87 13.98
CA VAL A 50 -10.14 -5.29 12.70
C VAL A 50 -10.62 -3.83 12.83
N TRP A 51 -11.22 -3.48 13.97
CA TRP A 51 -11.75 -2.13 14.22
C TRP A 51 -10.65 -1.08 14.36
N VAL A 52 -9.45 -1.49 14.80
CA VAL A 52 -8.26 -0.64 14.91
C VAL A 52 -7.41 -0.74 13.65
N LEU A 53 -7.23 -1.94 13.11
CA LEU A 53 -6.40 -2.20 11.95
C LEU A 53 -6.96 -1.56 10.67
N MET A 54 -8.28 -1.49 10.48
CA MET A 54 -8.89 -0.88 9.30
C MET A 54 -8.62 0.63 9.16
N PRO A 55 -8.77 1.46 10.22
CA PRO A 55 -8.31 2.86 10.19
C PRO A 55 -6.82 2.99 9.87
N VAL A 56 -5.96 2.20 10.54
CA VAL A 56 -4.50 2.24 10.31
C VAL A 56 -4.16 1.79 8.89
N TYR A 57 -4.93 0.86 8.32
CA TYR A 57 -4.81 0.48 6.92
C TYR A 57 -5.17 1.64 5.97
N GLY A 58 -6.17 2.45 6.33
CA GLY A 58 -6.52 3.67 5.59
C GLY A 58 -5.40 4.70 5.59
N LEU A 59 -4.67 4.82 6.71
CA LEU A 59 -3.48 5.67 6.80
C LEU A 59 -2.39 5.22 5.83
N TYR A 60 -2.13 3.90 5.75
CA TYR A 60 -1.23 3.36 4.72
C TYR A 60 -1.69 3.75 3.31
N GLY A 61 -2.98 3.58 3.00
CA GLY A 61 -3.51 3.93 1.69
C GLY A 61 -3.21 5.38 1.32
N ALA A 62 -3.43 6.30 2.27
CA ALA A 62 -3.15 7.74 2.10
C ALA A 62 -1.65 8.02 1.88
N MET A 63 -0.78 7.22 2.48
CA MET A 63 0.68 7.34 2.37
C MET A 63 1.29 6.65 1.14
N SER A 64 0.50 5.92 0.35
CA SER A 64 1.01 5.09 -0.75
C SER A 64 0.40 5.45 -2.09
N ASP A 65 -0.94 5.49 -2.21
CA ASP A 65 -1.60 5.61 -3.51
C ASP A 65 -1.33 6.98 -4.18
N GLY A 66 -1.66 8.07 -3.48
CA GLY A 66 -1.45 9.42 -4.02
C GLY A 66 0.03 9.76 -4.18
N ILE A 67 0.86 9.37 -3.21
CA ILE A 67 2.30 9.67 -3.19
C ILE A 67 3.03 8.90 -4.30
N GLY A 68 2.69 7.63 -4.53
CA GLY A 68 3.28 6.82 -5.59
C GLY A 68 2.99 7.40 -6.98
N LYS A 69 1.74 7.80 -7.25
CA LYS A 69 1.37 8.46 -8.51
C LYS A 69 2.09 9.79 -8.70
N ALA A 70 2.20 10.60 -7.65
CA ALA A 70 2.94 11.86 -7.69
C ALA A 70 4.43 11.64 -8.03
N LEU A 71 5.05 10.60 -7.43
CA LEU A 71 6.44 10.25 -7.67
C LEU A 71 6.69 9.87 -9.13
N ILE A 72 5.76 9.14 -9.76
CA ILE A 72 5.81 8.81 -11.19
C ILE A 72 5.72 10.08 -12.04
N THR A 73 4.82 11.01 -11.70
CA THR A 73 4.66 12.25 -12.48
C THR A 73 5.81 13.25 -12.33
N ASP A 74 6.59 13.15 -11.25
CA ASP A 74 7.77 13.98 -11.02
C ASP A 74 8.95 13.59 -11.91
N VAL A 75 9.09 12.30 -12.25
CA VAL A 75 10.22 11.79 -13.05
C VAL A 75 9.89 11.67 -14.55
N VAL A 76 8.63 11.85 -14.93
CA VAL A 76 8.17 11.74 -16.32
C VAL A 76 7.83 13.11 -16.91
N PRO A 77 8.26 13.42 -18.16
CA PRO A 77 7.87 14.64 -18.85
C PRO A 77 6.36 14.84 -18.91
N SER A 78 5.90 16.09 -18.84
CA SER A 78 4.46 16.43 -18.82
C SER A 78 3.65 15.79 -19.95
N SER A 79 4.23 15.68 -21.15
CA SER A 79 3.60 15.07 -22.33
C SER A 79 3.36 13.55 -22.22
N ARG A 80 4.04 12.86 -21.30
CA ARG A 80 3.98 11.39 -21.13
C ARG A 80 3.37 10.95 -19.80
N ARG A 81 2.97 11.88 -18.93
CA ARG A 81 2.39 11.57 -17.60
C ARG A 81 1.17 10.68 -17.69
N GLY A 82 0.26 10.94 -18.64
CA GLY A 82 -0.94 10.13 -18.85
C GLY A 82 -0.61 8.67 -19.17
N THR A 83 0.33 8.44 -20.09
CA THR A 83 0.79 7.09 -20.44
C THR A 83 1.49 6.41 -19.27
N ALA A 84 2.35 7.12 -18.54
CA ALA A 84 3.06 6.54 -17.39
C ALA A 84 2.09 6.11 -16.28
N LEU A 85 1.09 6.94 -15.95
CA LEU A 85 0.05 6.59 -15.00
C LEU A 85 -0.84 5.45 -15.50
N GLY A 86 -1.11 5.40 -16.80
CA GLY A 86 -1.86 4.30 -17.43
C GLY A 86 -1.12 2.96 -17.32
N VAL A 87 0.16 2.93 -17.68
CA VAL A 87 1.03 1.74 -17.54
C VAL A 87 1.15 1.32 -16.08
N PHE A 88 1.33 2.27 -15.16
CA PHE A 88 1.34 1.98 -13.73
C PHE A 88 0.02 1.34 -13.28
N SER A 89 -1.13 1.92 -13.66
CA SER A 89 -2.45 1.40 -13.29
C SER A 89 -2.68 0.01 -13.86
N LEU A 90 -2.29 -0.24 -15.12
CA LEU A 90 -2.35 -1.55 -15.75
C LEU A 90 -1.50 -2.58 -14.98
N ALA A 91 -0.24 -2.23 -14.68
CA ALA A 91 0.66 -3.11 -13.92
C ALA A 91 0.09 -3.42 -12.54
N THR A 92 -0.43 -2.43 -11.81
CA THR A 92 -1.07 -2.64 -10.51
C THR A 92 -2.34 -3.49 -10.62
N GLY A 93 -3.13 -3.33 -11.68
CA GLY A 93 -4.33 -4.13 -11.93
C GLY A 93 -3.99 -5.59 -12.20
N CYS A 94 -3.01 -5.86 -13.07
CA CYS A 94 -2.51 -7.22 -13.32
C CYS A 94 -1.92 -7.86 -12.05
N ALA A 95 -1.12 -7.12 -11.29
CA ALA A 95 -0.57 -7.58 -10.02
C ALA A 95 -1.68 -7.88 -8.99
N THR A 96 -2.73 -7.05 -8.94
CA THR A 96 -3.89 -7.27 -8.07
C THR A 96 -4.66 -8.53 -8.47
N LEU A 97 -4.84 -8.76 -9.77
CA LEU A 97 -5.52 -9.96 -10.28
C LEU A 97 -4.75 -11.24 -9.88
N VAL A 98 -3.45 -11.28 -10.20
CA VAL A 98 -2.58 -12.42 -9.86
C VAL A 98 -2.49 -12.60 -8.34
N GLY A 99 -2.30 -11.51 -7.61
CA GLY A 99 -2.23 -11.52 -6.15
C GLY A 99 -3.53 -12.00 -5.50
N SER A 100 -4.69 -11.63 -6.03
CA SER A 100 -5.99 -12.08 -5.52
C SER A 100 -6.20 -13.58 -5.74
N LEU A 101 -5.78 -14.10 -6.90
CA LEU A 101 -5.83 -15.53 -7.17
C LEU A 101 -4.93 -16.32 -6.21
N ILE A 102 -3.68 -15.89 -6.03
CA ILE A 102 -2.74 -16.51 -5.09
C ILE A 102 -3.31 -16.43 -3.67
N ALA A 103 -3.84 -15.27 -3.27
CA ALA A 103 -4.42 -15.08 -1.95
C ALA A 103 -5.60 -16.02 -1.70
N GLY A 104 -6.50 -16.21 -2.67
CA GLY A 104 -7.62 -17.14 -2.56
C GLY A 104 -7.18 -18.59 -2.41
N VAL A 105 -6.27 -19.05 -3.28
CA VAL A 105 -5.73 -20.42 -3.22
C VAL A 105 -5.04 -20.69 -1.88
N VAL A 106 -4.22 -19.74 -1.42
CA VAL A 106 -3.51 -19.86 -0.14
C VAL A 106 -4.49 -19.82 1.05
N TRP A 107 -5.53 -19.00 0.97
CA TRP A 107 -6.58 -18.94 1.99
C TRP A 107 -7.25 -20.31 2.17
N ASP A 108 -7.63 -20.94 1.06
CA ASP A 108 -8.39 -22.20 1.06
C ASP A 108 -7.55 -23.40 1.52
N HIS A 109 -6.25 -23.43 1.18
CA HIS A 109 -5.38 -24.59 1.45
C HIS A 109 -4.46 -24.45 2.67
N VAL A 110 -4.10 -23.24 3.09
CA VAL A 110 -3.17 -22.99 4.20
C VAL A 110 -3.89 -22.35 5.40
N GLY A 111 -4.89 -21.53 5.12
CA GLY A 111 -5.74 -20.89 6.13
C GLY A 111 -5.78 -19.37 6.00
N HIS A 112 -6.71 -18.77 6.76
CA HIS A 112 -7.06 -17.35 6.64
C HIS A 112 -5.90 -16.37 6.92
N GLY A 113 -4.95 -16.75 7.78
CA GLY A 113 -3.83 -15.88 8.14
C GLY A 113 -2.72 -15.80 7.07
N ALA A 114 -2.60 -16.82 6.23
CA ALA A 114 -1.46 -16.97 5.32
C ALA A 114 -1.39 -15.90 4.21
N PRO A 115 -2.50 -15.50 3.55
CA PRO A 115 -2.44 -14.43 2.55
C PRO A 115 -1.98 -13.08 3.12
N PHE A 116 -2.34 -12.79 4.37
CA PHE A 116 -1.88 -11.59 5.06
C PHE A 116 -0.38 -11.64 5.36
N LEU A 117 0.15 -12.77 5.80
CA LEU A 117 1.60 -12.93 6.02
C LEU A 117 2.40 -12.81 4.72
N ILE A 118 1.90 -13.38 3.62
CA ILE A 118 2.50 -13.21 2.29
C ILE A 118 2.52 -11.72 1.90
N GLY A 119 1.39 -11.02 2.07
CA GLY A 119 1.33 -9.58 1.82
C GLY A 119 2.30 -8.77 2.68
N ALA A 120 2.46 -9.13 3.96
CA ALA A 120 3.44 -8.51 4.85
C ALA A 120 4.88 -8.74 4.36
N ALA A 121 5.21 -9.96 3.89
CA ALA A 121 6.52 -10.27 3.33
C ALA A 121 6.81 -9.44 2.07
N PHE A 122 5.86 -9.33 1.14
CA PHE A 122 5.99 -8.47 -0.05
C PHE A 122 6.19 -7.00 0.32
N ALA A 123 5.52 -6.50 1.35
CA ALA A 123 5.70 -5.13 1.81
C ALA A 123 7.09 -4.88 2.40
N VAL A 124 7.64 -5.85 3.13
CA VAL A 124 9.04 -5.78 3.61
C VAL A 124 10.02 -5.80 2.43
N ILE A 125 9.78 -6.62 1.41
CA ILE A 125 10.59 -6.63 0.17
C ILE A 125 10.50 -5.27 -0.54
N ALA A 126 9.30 -4.71 -0.71
CA ALA A 126 9.12 -3.39 -1.31
C ALA A 126 9.85 -2.29 -0.51
N LEU A 127 9.76 -2.33 0.82
CA LEU A 127 10.50 -1.42 1.70
C LEU A 127 12.02 -1.57 1.54
N ALA A 128 12.51 -2.80 1.40
CA ALA A 128 13.91 -3.05 1.12
C ALA A 128 14.30 -2.46 -0.24
N MET A 129 13.54 -2.71 -1.29
CA MET A 129 13.79 -2.17 -2.64
C MET A 129 13.83 -0.63 -2.67
N ILE A 130 12.98 0.06 -1.91
CA ILE A 130 13.01 1.53 -1.81
C ILE A 130 14.37 2.03 -1.30
N ARG A 131 15.05 1.28 -0.43
CA ARG A 131 16.41 1.63 0.03
C ARG A 131 17.48 1.49 -1.06
N TRP A 132 17.27 0.62 -2.05
CA TRP A 132 18.20 0.41 -3.15
C TRP A 132 18.03 1.41 -4.29
N VAL A 133 16.82 1.96 -4.47
CA VAL A 133 16.49 2.92 -5.53
C VAL A 133 16.87 4.36 -5.16
N ARG A 134 17.16 4.62 -3.89
CA ARG A 134 17.65 5.89 -3.36
C ARG A 134 19.16 5.99 -3.39
#